data_AF-A0A5E4XZ62-F1
#
_entry.id   AF-A0A5E4XZ62-F1
#
_cell.length_a   1.000
_cell.length_b   1.000
_cell.length_c   1.000
_cell.angle_alpha   90.00
_cell.angle_beta   90.00
_cell.angle_gamma   90.00
#
_symmetry.space_group_name_H-M   'P 1'
#
loop_
_entity.id
_entity.type
_entity.pdbx_description
1 polymer ?
#
loop_
_entity_poly.entity_id
_entity_poly.type
_entity_poly.pdbx_seq_one_letter_code
_entity_poly.pdbx_strand_id
1 'polypeptide(L)'
;MKKNYANLIRQLLMSEGYQQSIEDIHVHHKNVKNEARYRDALLKEINKQHGAQGLVAYAEVERVDLVLADRESSDRVRIEFKYQYTFDMAYPVASKVDEFDALRARVAEGGRGVAELIVADCDACDFFVLIVQDRTGHPASGKLAGDVDAAFIEEQRRMDREFGPGSDRNKKAWLEPTQKLLDSICQVYGGRQLDPVELVVGDATDPLTSHFFVLDMTGRCAKAA
;
A
#
# COMPACT_ATOMS: atom_id res chain seq x y z
N MET A 1 -12.41 19.30 18.12
CA MET A 1 -12.02 19.43 16.70
C MET A 1 -11.80 18.03 16.15
N LYS A 2 -12.43 17.63 15.03
CA LYS A 2 -12.05 16.38 14.38
C LYS A 2 -10.62 16.51 13.87
N LYS A 3 -9.70 15.69 14.39
CA LYS A 3 -8.30 15.67 13.94
C LYS A 3 -8.28 15.25 12.47
N ASN A 4 -7.48 15.93 11.65
CA ASN A 4 -7.36 15.61 10.22
C ASN A 4 -6.32 14.48 10.05
N TYR A 5 -6.75 13.24 10.34
CA TYR A 5 -5.89 12.07 10.28
C TYR A 5 -5.35 11.77 8.87
N ALA A 6 -6.08 12.13 7.81
CA ALA A 6 -5.61 11.95 6.45
C ALA A 6 -4.37 12.81 6.16
N ASN A 7 -4.38 14.08 6.57
CA ASN A 7 -3.20 14.93 6.43
C ASN A 7 -2.04 14.44 7.29
N LEU A 8 -2.32 13.98 8.51
CA LEU A 8 -1.30 13.42 9.40
C LEU A 8 -0.63 12.19 8.77
N ILE A 9 -1.41 11.21 8.30
CA ILE A 9 -0.87 10.00 7.68
C ILE A 9 -0.03 10.35 6.44
N ARG A 10 -0.51 11.26 5.59
CA ARG A 10 0.27 11.73 4.44
C ARG A 10 1.61 12.36 4.87
N GLN A 11 1.60 13.23 5.89
CA GLN A 11 2.81 13.86 6.40
C GLN A 11 3.81 12.85 6.96
N LEU A 12 3.33 11.84 7.68
CA LEU A 12 4.18 10.78 8.24
C LEU A 12 4.77 9.89 7.16
N LEU A 13 3.99 9.51 6.14
CA LEU A 13 4.50 8.73 5.00
C LEU A 13 5.55 9.50 4.19
N MET A 14 5.51 10.84 4.24
CA MET A 14 6.49 11.72 3.60
C MET A 14 7.60 12.19 4.54
N SER A 15 7.63 11.74 5.80
CA SER A 15 8.64 12.20 6.75
C SER A 15 10.00 11.56 6.44
N GLU A 16 11.07 12.31 6.67
CA GLU A 16 12.44 11.81 6.49
C GLU A 16 12.70 10.54 7.31
N GLY A 17 12.16 10.46 8.53
CA GLY A 17 12.32 9.29 9.41
C GLY A 17 11.64 8.03 8.86
N TYR A 18 10.45 8.18 8.27
CA TYR A 18 9.77 7.07 7.62
C TYR A 18 10.50 6.67 6.34
N GLN A 19 10.87 7.63 5.49
CA GLN A 19 11.60 7.38 4.24
C GLN A 19 12.91 6.61 4.50
N GLN A 20 13.70 7.03 5.48
CA GLN A 20 14.92 6.32 5.86
C GLN A 20 14.65 4.88 6.32
N SER A 21 13.58 4.67 7.07
CA SER A 21 13.19 3.32 7.52
C SER A 21 12.80 2.42 6.34
N ILE A 22 12.12 2.98 5.34
CA ILE A 22 11.74 2.25 4.11
C ILE A 22 12.97 1.96 3.26
N GLU A 23 13.91 2.89 3.13
CA GLU A 23 15.21 2.65 2.48
C GLU A 23 15.94 1.47 3.13
N ASP A 24 16.06 1.45 4.45
CA ASP A 24 16.70 0.37 5.20
C ASP A 24 16.01 -0.98 4.95
N ILE A 25 14.67 -0.99 4.96
CA ILE A 25 13.87 -2.18 4.65
C ILE A 25 14.19 -2.67 3.23
N HIS A 26 14.23 -1.77 2.24
CA HIS A 26 14.54 -2.14 0.87
C HIS A 26 15.98 -2.61 0.69
N VAL A 27 16.95 -2.05 1.41
CA VAL A 27 18.35 -2.49 1.34
C VAL A 27 18.51 -3.90 1.91
N HIS A 28 17.89 -4.18 3.05
CA HIS A 28 18.10 -5.43 3.80
C HIS A 28 17.10 -6.55 3.47
N HIS A 29 15.94 -6.21 2.94
CA HIS A 29 14.83 -7.12 2.68
C HIS A 29 14.28 -6.97 1.26
N LYS A 30 15.19 -6.88 0.28
CA LYS A 30 14.85 -6.86 -1.15
C LYS A 30 13.91 -8.01 -1.48
N ASN A 31 12.82 -7.70 -2.17
CA ASN A 31 11.91 -8.68 -2.76
C ASN A 31 11.24 -9.63 -1.74
N VAL A 32 10.98 -9.16 -0.51
CA VAL A 32 10.18 -9.90 0.46
C VAL A 32 8.91 -9.12 0.78
N LYS A 33 7.74 -9.70 0.51
CA LYS A 33 6.46 -9.14 0.94
C LYS A 33 6.38 -9.17 2.46
N ASN A 34 6.41 -8.01 3.11
CA ASN A 34 6.32 -7.93 4.56
C ASN A 34 5.68 -6.61 5.00
N GLU A 35 4.37 -6.65 5.16
CA GLU A 35 3.52 -5.55 5.63
C GLU A 35 3.94 -5.06 7.02
N ALA A 36 4.27 -6.00 7.91
CA ALA A 36 4.67 -5.72 9.29
C ALA A 36 5.86 -4.76 9.39
N ARG A 37 6.83 -4.82 8.48
CA ARG A 37 7.98 -3.88 8.48
C ARG A 37 7.57 -2.45 8.18
N TYR A 38 6.68 -2.24 7.20
CA TYR A 38 6.18 -0.90 6.84
C TYR A 38 5.25 -0.34 7.93
N ARG A 39 4.41 -1.20 8.50
CA ARG A 39 3.60 -0.90 9.68
C ARG A 39 4.48 -0.45 10.85
N ASP A 40 5.50 -1.24 11.20
CA ASP A 40 6.37 -0.97 12.36
C ASP A 40 7.19 0.32 12.15
N ALA A 41 7.59 0.61 10.91
CA ALA A 41 8.21 1.88 10.56
C ALA A 41 7.26 3.06 10.82
N LEU A 42 5.99 2.98 10.38
CA LEU A 42 5.02 4.07 10.59
C LEU A 42 4.68 4.21 12.08
N LEU A 43 4.51 3.10 12.80
CA LEU A 43 4.27 3.07 14.24
C LEU A 43 5.37 3.82 14.99
N LYS A 44 6.64 3.49 14.70
CA LYS A 44 7.80 4.13 15.33
C LYS A 44 7.80 5.63 15.06
N GLU A 45 7.51 6.02 13.82
CA GLU A 45 7.51 7.42 13.43
C GLU A 45 6.40 8.22 14.13
N ILE A 46 5.18 7.68 14.22
CA ILE A 46 4.08 8.30 14.96
C ILE A 46 4.45 8.51 16.42
N ASN A 47 4.94 7.45 17.09
CA ASN A 47 5.28 7.52 18.51
C ASN A 47 6.45 8.46 18.79
N LYS A 48 7.41 8.56 17.86
CA LYS A 48 8.53 9.49 17.94
C LYS A 48 8.08 10.94 17.81
N GLN A 49 7.23 11.27 16.82
CA GLN A 49 6.82 12.65 16.55
C GLN A 49 5.69 13.14 17.45
N HIS A 50 4.73 12.27 17.79
CA HIS A 50 3.48 12.65 18.43
C HIS A 50 3.18 11.93 19.75
N GLY A 51 3.99 10.94 20.15
CA GLY A 51 3.76 10.18 21.39
C GLY A 51 3.73 11.04 22.65
N ALA A 52 4.60 12.06 22.72
CA ALA A 52 4.62 13.03 23.82
C ALA A 52 3.38 13.95 23.84
N GLN A 53 2.70 14.10 22.70
CA GLN A 53 1.49 14.91 22.53
C GLN A 53 0.20 14.09 22.76
N GLY A 54 0.33 12.88 23.30
CA GLY A 54 -0.82 12.02 23.64
C GLY A 54 -1.34 11.16 22.49
N LEU A 55 -0.84 11.31 21.26
CA LEU A 55 -1.20 10.43 20.16
C LEU A 55 -0.23 9.24 20.10
N VAL A 56 -0.74 8.04 20.31
CA VAL A 56 0.05 6.80 20.38
C VAL A 56 -0.40 5.84 19.30
N ALA A 57 0.57 5.19 18.65
CA ALA A 57 0.34 4.11 17.71
C ALA A 57 0.78 2.76 18.32
N TYR A 58 -0.02 1.72 18.11
CA TYR A 58 0.31 0.35 18.49
C TYR A 58 -0.27 -0.65 17.49
N ALA A 59 0.36 -1.81 17.37
CA ALA A 59 -0.13 -2.89 16.50
C ALA A 59 -1.21 -3.70 17.21
N GLU A 60 -2.31 -4.02 16.52
CA GLU A 60 -3.32 -5.00 16.96
C GLU A 60 -3.25 -6.24 16.05
N VAL A 61 -2.19 -7.03 16.24
CA VAL A 61 -1.99 -8.29 15.51
C VAL A 61 -3.27 -9.13 15.61
N GLU A 62 -3.79 -9.61 14.47
CA GLU A 62 -5.06 -10.36 14.28
C GLU A 62 -6.35 -9.53 14.08
N ARG A 63 -6.32 -8.19 14.19
CA ARG A 63 -7.50 -7.34 13.96
C ARG A 63 -7.32 -6.32 12.86
N VAL A 64 -6.26 -5.54 12.97
CA VAL A 64 -5.83 -4.53 12.01
C VAL A 64 -4.35 -4.27 12.25
N ASP A 65 -3.59 -3.98 11.21
CA ASP A 65 -2.16 -3.79 11.36
C ASP A 65 -1.80 -2.73 12.41
N LEU A 66 -2.40 -1.54 12.36
CA LEU A 66 -2.02 -0.42 13.20
C LEU A 66 -3.24 0.31 13.75
N VAL A 67 -3.21 0.67 15.03
CA VAL A 67 -4.20 1.55 15.66
C VAL A 67 -3.51 2.82 16.14
N LEU A 68 -4.02 3.97 15.73
CA LEU A 68 -3.71 5.27 16.31
C LEU A 68 -4.79 5.58 17.34
N ALA A 69 -4.37 5.78 18.59
CA ALA A 69 -5.23 6.19 19.68
C ALA A 69 -4.75 7.50 20.27
N ASP A 70 -5.69 8.40 20.49
CA ASP A 70 -5.45 9.64 21.21
C ASP A 70 -5.77 9.43 22.69
N ARG A 71 -4.83 9.70 23.59
CA ARG A 71 -5.03 9.48 25.03
C ARG A 71 -6.10 10.37 25.63
N GLU A 72 -6.38 11.52 25.01
CA GLU A 72 -7.35 12.49 25.50
C GLU A 72 -8.76 12.27 24.94
N SER A 73 -8.92 11.37 23.96
CA SER A 73 -10.20 11.05 23.36
C SER A 73 -10.42 9.54 23.28
N SER A 74 -11.66 9.13 23.05
CA SER A 74 -11.99 7.73 22.77
C SER A 74 -11.78 7.35 21.30
N ASP A 75 -11.30 8.29 20.48
CA ASP A 75 -11.15 8.11 19.05
C ASP A 75 -10.00 7.13 18.77
N ARG A 76 -10.32 6.11 17.97
CA ARG A 76 -9.35 5.14 17.46
C ARG A 76 -9.41 5.14 15.95
N VAL A 77 -8.25 5.19 15.32
CA VAL A 77 -8.11 5.14 13.86
C VAL A 77 -7.34 3.87 13.52
N ARG A 78 -7.98 3.00 12.76
CA ARG A 78 -7.48 1.71 12.32
C ARG A 78 -6.85 1.85 10.94
N ILE A 79 -5.60 1.46 10.80
CA ILE A 79 -4.82 1.53 9.56
C ILE A 79 -4.37 0.14 9.18
N GLU A 80 -4.77 -0.32 8.01
CA GLU A 80 -4.38 -1.61 7.45
C GLU A 80 -3.31 -1.42 6.37
N PHE A 81 -2.31 -2.31 6.35
CA PHE A 81 -1.24 -2.30 5.36
C PHE A 81 -1.35 -3.51 4.44
N LYS A 82 -1.18 -3.29 3.14
CA LYS A 82 -0.98 -4.37 2.18
C LYS A 82 0.23 -4.07 1.32
N TYR A 83 1.05 -5.09 1.09
CA TYR A 83 2.22 -4.98 0.25
C TYR A 83 2.08 -5.92 -0.95
N GLN A 84 2.18 -5.36 -2.15
CA GLN A 84 2.08 -6.11 -3.40
C GLN A 84 3.21 -5.73 -4.35
N TYR A 85 3.58 -6.67 -5.22
CA TYR A 85 4.30 -6.29 -6.42
C TYR A 85 3.32 -5.75 -7.43
N THR A 86 3.80 -4.85 -8.28
CA THR A 86 2.97 -4.26 -9.33
C THR A 86 2.33 -5.32 -10.24
N PHE A 87 3.00 -6.43 -10.51
CA PHE A 87 2.43 -7.54 -11.29
C PHE A 87 1.20 -8.19 -10.65
N ASP A 88 1.21 -8.35 -9.33
CA ASP A 88 0.07 -8.90 -8.58
C ASP A 88 -1.19 -8.05 -8.75
N MET A 89 -0.98 -6.77 -9.10
CA MET A 89 -2.03 -5.84 -9.45
C MET A 89 -2.30 -5.83 -10.95
N ALA A 90 -1.28 -5.71 -11.80
CA ALA A 90 -1.45 -5.51 -13.24
C ALA A 90 -2.16 -6.67 -13.96
N TYR A 91 -1.81 -7.93 -13.68
CA TYR A 91 -2.36 -9.09 -14.40
C TYR A 91 -3.81 -9.44 -13.95
N PRO A 92 -4.13 -9.49 -12.63
CA PRO A 92 -5.48 -9.82 -12.17
C PRO A 92 -6.46 -8.65 -12.20
N VAL A 93 -5.98 -7.40 -12.10
CA VAL A 93 -6.85 -6.22 -11.99
C VAL A 93 -7.21 -5.66 -13.36
N ALA A 94 -6.27 -5.58 -14.30
CA ALA A 94 -6.54 -5.01 -15.64
C ALA A 94 -7.64 -5.76 -16.41
N SER A 95 -7.83 -7.06 -16.14
CA SER A 95 -8.88 -7.89 -16.74
C SER A 95 -10.22 -7.86 -15.97
N LYS A 96 -10.27 -7.21 -14.80
CA LYS A 96 -11.41 -7.27 -13.85
C LYS A 96 -11.86 -5.91 -13.29
N VAL A 97 -11.23 -4.80 -13.68
CA VAL A 97 -11.64 -3.44 -13.26
C VAL A 97 -13.13 -3.19 -13.58
N ASP A 98 -13.58 -3.66 -14.74
CA ASP A 98 -14.98 -3.46 -15.19
C ASP A 98 -15.98 -4.42 -14.50
N GLU A 99 -15.51 -5.33 -13.64
CA GLU A 99 -16.32 -6.32 -12.93
C GLU A 99 -16.28 -6.15 -11.40
N PHE A 100 -16.22 -4.91 -10.90
CA PHE A 100 -16.12 -4.67 -9.46
C PHE A 100 -17.26 -5.31 -8.65
N ASP A 101 -18.48 -5.36 -9.20
CA ASP A 101 -19.60 -6.06 -8.55
C ASP A 101 -19.39 -7.58 -8.48
N ALA A 102 -18.77 -8.19 -9.50
CA ALA A 102 -18.39 -9.60 -9.46
C ALA A 102 -17.25 -9.85 -8.47
N LEU A 103 -16.30 -8.90 -8.33
CA LEU A 103 -15.28 -8.94 -7.30
C LEU A 103 -15.89 -8.96 -5.90
N ARG A 104 -16.87 -8.09 -5.63
CA ARG A 104 -17.59 -8.07 -4.35
C ARG A 104 -18.36 -9.37 -4.08
N ALA A 105 -19.00 -9.94 -5.10
CA ALA A 105 -19.66 -11.25 -4.98
C ALA A 105 -18.66 -12.35 -4.58
N ARG A 106 -17.48 -12.39 -5.23
CA ARG A 106 -16.42 -13.34 -4.87
C ARG A 106 -15.89 -13.14 -3.46
N VAL A 107 -15.77 -11.90 -2.97
CA VAL A 107 -15.40 -11.61 -1.57
C VAL A 107 -16.45 -12.20 -0.61
N ALA A 108 -17.74 -11.99 -0.89
CA ALA A 108 -18.83 -12.55 -0.08
C ALA A 108 -18.86 -14.09 -0.08
N GLU A 109 -18.41 -14.72 -1.16
CA GLU A 109 -18.24 -16.17 -1.29
C GLU A 109 -16.93 -16.70 -0.67
N GLY A 110 -16.09 -15.83 -0.08
CA GLY A 110 -14.84 -16.21 0.58
C GLY A 110 -13.62 -16.32 -0.36
N GLY A 111 -13.66 -15.65 -1.51
CA GLY A 111 -12.54 -15.52 -2.42
C GLY A 111 -11.31 -14.92 -1.75
N ARG A 112 -10.11 -15.40 -2.13
CA ARG A 112 -8.83 -15.04 -1.49
C ARG A 112 -7.78 -14.51 -2.47
N GLY A 113 -8.21 -13.97 -3.60
CA GLY A 113 -7.29 -13.28 -4.51
C GLY A 113 -6.85 -11.93 -3.94
N VAL A 114 -5.81 -11.34 -4.54
CA VAL A 114 -5.23 -10.07 -4.06
C VAL A 114 -6.27 -8.94 -4.02
N ALA A 115 -7.08 -8.80 -5.07
CA ALA A 115 -8.14 -7.81 -5.13
C ALA A 115 -9.25 -8.10 -4.10
N GLU A 116 -9.59 -9.38 -3.88
CA GLU A 116 -10.56 -9.79 -2.86
C GLU A 116 -10.09 -9.44 -1.45
N LEU A 117 -8.82 -9.70 -1.13
CA LEU A 117 -8.23 -9.33 0.17
C LEU A 117 -8.22 -7.82 0.38
N ILE A 118 -7.78 -7.04 -0.62
CA ILE A 118 -7.79 -5.57 -0.56
C ILE A 118 -9.19 -5.03 -0.24
N VAL A 119 -10.24 -5.57 -0.88
CA VAL A 119 -11.62 -5.16 -0.63
C VAL A 119 -12.08 -5.55 0.78
N ALA A 120 -11.80 -6.77 1.22
CA ALA A 120 -12.16 -7.24 2.56
C ALA A 120 -11.47 -6.44 3.68
N ASP A 121 -10.18 -6.13 3.49
CA ASP A 121 -9.38 -5.36 4.43
C ASP A 121 -9.83 -3.92 4.54
N CYS A 122 -10.28 -3.33 3.42
CA CYS A 122 -10.93 -2.04 3.45
C CYS A 122 -12.08 -2.07 4.46
N ASP A 123 -12.98 -3.06 4.45
CA ASP A 123 -14.13 -3.11 5.37
C ASP A 123 -13.75 -3.01 6.86
N ALA A 124 -12.56 -3.48 7.24
CA ALA A 124 -12.09 -3.51 8.62
C ALA A 124 -11.37 -2.23 9.11
N CYS A 125 -10.96 -1.33 8.23
CA CYS A 125 -10.09 -0.19 8.57
C CYS A 125 -10.69 1.19 8.27
N ASP A 126 -10.15 2.21 8.94
CA ASP A 126 -10.46 3.62 8.70
C ASP A 126 -9.51 4.22 7.63
N PHE A 127 -8.28 3.69 7.55
CA PHE A 127 -7.34 3.96 6.47
C PHE A 127 -6.77 2.66 5.92
N PHE A 128 -6.68 2.56 4.60
CA PHE A 128 -6.04 1.45 3.92
C PHE A 128 -4.79 1.95 3.20
N VAL A 129 -3.63 1.34 3.46
CA VAL A 129 -2.35 1.69 2.84
C VAL A 129 -1.89 0.53 1.95
N LEU A 130 -1.99 0.71 0.64
CA LEU A 130 -1.43 -0.22 -0.33
C LEU A 130 -0.05 0.25 -0.78
N ILE A 131 0.94 -0.60 -0.57
CA ILE A 131 2.32 -0.39 -1.00
C ILE A 131 2.53 -1.26 -2.23
N VAL A 132 2.84 -0.62 -3.35
CA VAL A 132 3.07 -1.29 -4.63
C VAL A 132 4.51 -1.04 -5.05
N GLN A 133 5.32 -2.10 -5.09
CA GLN A 133 6.69 -2.01 -5.59
C GLN A 133 6.74 -2.26 -7.10
N ASP A 134 7.35 -1.34 -7.84
CA ASP A 134 7.38 -1.35 -9.32
C ASP A 134 8.42 -2.31 -9.92
N ARG A 135 9.53 -2.51 -9.22
CA ARG A 135 10.67 -3.29 -9.73
C ARG A 135 11.27 -4.15 -8.63
N THR A 136 11.84 -5.29 -8.99
CA THR A 136 12.69 -6.03 -8.05
C THR A 136 14.05 -5.39 -7.96
N GLY A 137 14.60 -5.29 -6.75
CA GLY A 137 16.01 -4.93 -6.59
C GLY A 137 16.90 -6.00 -7.20
N HIS A 138 17.88 -5.62 -8.03
CA HIS A 138 18.85 -6.58 -8.56
C HIS A 138 19.63 -7.23 -7.39
N PRO A 139 19.72 -8.59 -7.35
CA PRO A 139 20.57 -9.25 -6.38
C PRO A 139 22.04 -8.96 -6.72
N ALA A 140 22.85 -8.63 -5.72
CA ALA A 140 24.30 -8.45 -5.88
C ALA A 140 25.02 -9.71 -6.41
N SER A 141 24.35 -10.87 -6.43
CA SER A 141 24.91 -12.19 -6.76
C SER A 141 24.17 -12.95 -7.87
N GLY A 142 23.29 -12.30 -8.64
CA GLY A 142 22.61 -12.93 -9.80
C GLY A 142 21.59 -14.03 -9.46
N LYS A 143 21.35 -14.32 -8.17
CA LYS A 143 20.24 -15.15 -7.70
C LYS A 143 19.21 -14.26 -7.02
N LEU A 144 17.99 -14.20 -7.56
CA LEU A 144 16.89 -13.52 -6.88
C LEU A 144 16.67 -14.21 -5.53
N ALA A 145 16.87 -13.46 -4.45
CA ALA A 145 16.57 -13.95 -3.11
C ALA A 145 15.06 -13.94 -2.91
N GLY A 146 14.49 -15.10 -2.54
CA GLY A 146 13.14 -15.28 -2.02
C GLY A 146 12.00 -14.96 -3.00
N ASP A 147 11.16 -15.95 -3.30
CA ASP A 147 9.74 -15.83 -3.70
C ASP A 147 9.33 -14.86 -4.83
N VAL A 148 10.24 -14.31 -5.63
CA VAL A 148 9.87 -13.56 -6.84
C VAL A 148 9.54 -14.55 -7.95
N ASP A 149 8.28 -14.50 -8.41
CA ASP A 149 7.80 -15.32 -9.51
C ASP A 149 8.65 -15.10 -10.79
N ALA A 150 9.00 -16.17 -11.49
CA ALA A 150 9.68 -16.08 -12.78
C ALA A 150 8.86 -15.25 -13.80
N ALA A 151 7.53 -15.33 -13.71
CA ALA A 151 6.61 -14.54 -14.52
C ALA A 151 6.74 -13.03 -14.26
N PHE A 152 7.01 -12.62 -13.01
CA PHE A 152 7.26 -11.21 -12.68
C PHE A 152 8.47 -10.65 -13.44
N ILE A 153 9.58 -11.40 -13.47
CA ILE A 153 10.83 -10.97 -14.10
C ILE A 153 10.68 -10.92 -15.62
N GLU A 154 9.98 -11.88 -16.21
CA GLU A 154 9.71 -11.91 -17.64
C GLU A 154 8.84 -10.73 -18.07
N GLU A 155 7.80 -10.41 -17.29
CA GLU A 155 6.92 -9.28 -17.56
C GLU A 155 7.63 -7.94 -17.36
N GLN A 156 8.44 -7.79 -16.30
CA GLN A 156 9.28 -6.60 -16.11
C GLN A 156 10.19 -6.38 -17.33
N ARG A 157 10.82 -7.44 -17.84
CA ARG A 157 11.65 -7.37 -19.06
C ARG A 157 10.84 -7.04 -20.31
N ARG A 158 9.61 -7.55 -20.44
CA ARG A 158 8.71 -7.23 -21.55
C ARG A 158 8.39 -5.73 -21.56
N MET A 159 7.95 -5.20 -20.41
CA MET A 159 7.60 -3.80 -20.23
C MET A 159 8.79 -2.86 -20.44
N ASP A 160 9.96 -3.22 -19.90
CA ASP A 160 11.19 -2.46 -20.10
C ASP A 160 11.61 -2.41 -21.59
N ARG A 161 11.33 -3.46 -22.38
CA ARG A 161 11.55 -3.45 -23.84
C ARG A 161 10.54 -2.58 -24.60
N GLU A 162 9.27 -2.61 -24.19
CA GLU A 162 8.19 -1.91 -24.90
C GLU A 162 8.15 -0.41 -24.62
N PHE A 163 8.39 -0.01 -23.37
CA PHE A 163 8.22 1.37 -22.92
C PHE A 163 9.52 2.02 -22.43
N GLY A 164 10.61 1.26 -22.30
CA GLY A 164 11.86 1.70 -21.69
C GLY A 164 11.83 1.60 -20.16
N PRO A 165 12.93 1.18 -19.50
CA PRO A 165 12.97 1.09 -18.05
C PRO A 165 12.76 2.46 -17.40
N GLY A 166 11.91 2.52 -16.38
CA GLY A 166 11.67 3.74 -15.59
C GLY A 166 10.99 4.90 -16.32
N SER A 167 10.53 4.72 -17.57
CA SER A 167 9.84 5.79 -18.31
C SER A 167 8.45 6.07 -17.73
N ASP A 168 7.95 7.29 -17.87
CA ASP A 168 6.60 7.67 -17.42
C ASP A 168 5.51 6.78 -18.03
N ARG A 169 5.71 6.32 -19.28
CA ARG A 169 4.80 5.39 -19.95
C ARG A 169 4.81 4.02 -19.28
N ASN A 170 5.99 3.51 -18.93
CA ASN A 170 6.16 2.25 -18.22
C ASN A 170 5.49 2.35 -16.84
N LYS A 171 5.83 3.39 -16.05
CA LYS A 171 5.21 3.69 -14.75
C LYS A 171 3.69 3.78 -14.82
N LYS A 172 3.15 4.51 -15.80
CA LYS A 172 1.69 4.66 -15.97
C LYS A 172 1.01 3.32 -16.27
N ALA A 173 1.54 2.54 -17.20
CA ALA A 173 0.95 1.26 -17.58
C ALA A 173 0.88 0.28 -16.39
N TRP A 174 1.85 0.36 -15.48
CA TRP A 174 1.91 -0.41 -14.24
C TRP A 174 0.92 0.02 -13.16
N LEU A 175 0.79 1.34 -12.94
CA LEU A 175 0.03 1.87 -11.81
C LEU A 175 -1.44 2.15 -12.15
N GLU A 176 -1.76 2.44 -13.40
CA GLU A 176 -3.12 2.81 -13.82
C GLU A 176 -4.17 1.74 -13.48
N PRO A 177 -3.92 0.41 -13.67
CA PRO A 177 -4.87 -0.62 -13.23
C PRO A 177 -5.12 -0.58 -11.71
N THR A 178 -4.07 -0.40 -10.92
CA THR A 178 -4.17 -0.28 -9.46
C THR A 178 -4.99 0.94 -9.07
N GLN A 179 -4.71 2.11 -9.67
CA GLN A 179 -5.46 3.34 -9.42
C GLN A 179 -6.94 3.16 -9.72
N LYS A 180 -7.30 2.58 -10.88
CA LYS A 180 -8.70 2.34 -11.27
C LYS A 180 -9.45 1.42 -10.29
N LEU A 181 -8.79 0.38 -9.77
CA LEU A 181 -9.38 -0.48 -8.74
C LEU A 181 -9.63 0.28 -7.44
N LEU A 182 -8.63 1.02 -6.98
CA LEU A 182 -8.74 1.80 -5.75
C LEU A 182 -9.81 2.90 -5.85
N ASP A 183 -9.93 3.55 -7.00
CA ASP A 183 -11.01 4.48 -7.31
C ASP A 183 -12.38 3.81 -7.22
N SER A 184 -12.51 2.61 -7.79
CA SER A 184 -13.76 1.83 -7.74
C SER A 184 -14.14 1.46 -6.30
N ILE A 185 -13.16 1.09 -5.47
CA ILE A 185 -13.35 0.86 -4.03
C ILE A 185 -13.85 2.15 -3.37
N CYS A 186 -13.17 3.28 -3.55
CA CYS A 186 -13.57 4.55 -2.95
C CYS A 186 -14.99 4.96 -3.36
N GLN A 187 -15.37 4.80 -4.63
CA GLN A 187 -16.71 5.09 -5.11
C GLN A 187 -17.78 4.26 -4.40
N VAL A 188 -17.56 2.94 -4.23
CA VAL A 188 -18.55 2.04 -3.62
C VAL A 188 -18.70 2.22 -2.11
N TYR A 189 -17.62 2.60 -1.44
CA TYR A 189 -17.59 2.78 0.01
C TYR A 189 -17.82 4.23 0.45
N GLY A 190 -17.86 5.19 -0.47
CA GLY A 190 -17.86 6.61 -0.13
C GLY A 190 -16.56 7.04 0.57
N GLY A 191 -15.45 6.38 0.24
CA GLY A 191 -14.12 6.76 0.67
C GLY A 191 -13.49 7.77 -0.28
N ARG A 192 -12.26 8.19 0.02
CA ARG A 192 -11.44 9.02 -0.89
C ARG A 192 -10.04 8.44 -1.00
N GLN A 193 -9.49 8.45 -2.21
CA GLN A 193 -8.08 8.21 -2.42
C GLN A 193 -7.31 9.50 -2.12
N LEU A 194 -6.23 9.40 -1.35
CA LEU A 194 -5.27 10.49 -1.19
C LEU A 194 -4.25 10.46 -2.33
N ASP A 195 -3.61 11.59 -2.62
CA ASP A 195 -2.52 11.64 -3.59
C ASP A 195 -1.47 10.56 -3.27
N PRO A 196 -1.09 9.70 -4.24
CA PRO A 196 -0.09 8.68 -4.03
C PRO A 196 1.25 9.28 -3.60
N VAL A 197 1.95 8.62 -2.69
CA VAL A 197 3.33 8.97 -2.31
C VAL A 197 4.28 8.04 -3.04
N GLU A 198 5.24 8.60 -3.79
CA GLU A 198 6.29 7.84 -4.47
C GLU A 198 7.58 7.90 -3.62
N LEU A 199 8.13 6.75 -3.29
CA LEU A 199 9.45 6.63 -2.66
C LEU A 199 10.39 5.88 -3.59
N VAL A 200 11.51 6.52 -3.94
CA VAL A 200 12.54 5.97 -4.81
C VAL A 200 13.76 5.62 -3.97
N VAL A 201 14.20 4.36 -4.02
CA VAL A 201 15.33 3.85 -3.26
C VAL A 201 16.36 3.23 -4.20
N GLY A 202 17.64 3.59 -4.02
CA GLY A 202 18.73 3.11 -4.87
C GLY A 202 19.32 4.21 -5.75
N ASP A 203 20.21 3.83 -6.66
CA ASP A 203 20.81 4.77 -7.60
C ASP A 203 19.88 5.08 -8.78
N ALA A 204 20.21 6.14 -9.53
CA ALA A 204 19.41 6.60 -10.66
C ALA A 204 19.34 5.59 -11.83
N THR A 205 20.27 4.63 -11.88
CA THR A 205 20.34 3.63 -12.95
C THR A 205 19.41 2.46 -12.69
N ASP A 206 19.29 2.00 -11.45
CA ASP A 206 18.39 0.93 -11.04
C ASP A 206 17.62 1.27 -9.76
N PRO A 207 16.74 2.30 -9.80
CA PRO A 207 15.92 2.63 -8.65
C PRO A 207 14.86 1.55 -8.44
N LEU A 208 14.67 1.20 -7.18
CA LEU A 208 13.48 0.50 -6.69
C LEU A 208 12.48 1.58 -6.28
N THR A 209 11.28 1.57 -6.85
CA THR A 209 10.22 2.52 -6.48
C THR A 209 9.11 1.80 -5.72
N SER A 210 8.69 2.39 -4.61
CA SER A 210 7.51 2.01 -3.86
C SER A 210 6.46 3.12 -3.96
N HIS A 211 5.28 2.76 -4.44
CA HIS A 211 4.13 3.64 -4.53
C HIS A 211 3.17 3.34 -3.38
N PHE A 212 2.88 4.34 -2.56
CA PHE A 212 1.98 4.24 -1.43
C PHE A 212 0.65 4.87 -1.85
N PHE A 213 -0.35 4.02 -2.02
CA PHE A 213 -1.72 4.45 -2.20
C PHE A 213 -2.44 4.41 -0.86
N VAL A 214 -3.10 5.50 -0.51
CA VAL A 214 -3.83 5.61 0.76
C VAL A 214 -5.31 5.86 0.47
N LEU A 215 -6.18 5.00 0.99
CA LEU A 215 -7.61 5.21 0.98
C LEU A 215 -8.04 5.69 2.36
N ASP A 216 -8.66 6.86 2.41
CA ASP A 216 -9.34 7.36 3.61
C ASP A 216 -10.80 6.92 3.56
N MET A 217 -11.14 6.07 4.51
CA MET A 217 -12.43 5.41 4.63
C MET A 217 -13.24 5.95 5.82
N THR A 218 -12.75 7.00 6.49
CA THR A 218 -13.46 7.66 7.60
C THR A 218 -14.77 8.35 7.16
N GLY A 219 -14.87 8.66 5.86
CA GLY A 219 -16.04 9.25 5.22
C GLY A 219 -17.14 8.26 4.83
N ARG A 220 -16.94 6.95 5.09
CA ARG A 220 -17.94 5.92 4.79
C ARG A 220 -19.30 6.35 5.32
N CYS A 221 -20.25 6.53 4.41
CA CYS A 221 -21.65 6.52 4.81
C CYS A 221 -21.86 5.16 5.46
N ALA A 222 -22.17 5.14 6.75
CA ALA A 222 -22.53 3.92 7.45
C ALA A 222 -23.65 3.26 6.63
N LYS A 223 -23.30 2.25 5.83
CA LYS A 223 -24.31 1.40 5.21
C LYS A 223 -25.05 0.79 6.40
N ALA A 224 -26.33 1.12 6.47
CA ALA A 224 -27.21 0.68 7.55
C ALA A 224 -26.98 -0.79 7.84
N ALA A 225 -26.76 -1.10 9.12
CA ALA A 225 -26.76 -2.45 9.65
C ALA A 225 -28.06 -3.18 9.29
#